data_AF-A0A6G0Q2V1-F1
#
_entry.id   AF-A0A6G0Q2V1-F1
#
_cell.length_a   1.000
_cell.length_b   1.000
_cell.length_c   1.000
_cell.angle_alpha   90.00
_cell.angle_beta   90.00
_cell.angle_gamma   90.00
#
_symmetry.space_group_name_H-M   'P 1'
#
loop_
_entity.id
_entity.type
_entity.pdbx_description
1 polymer ?
#
loop_
_entity_poly.entity_id
_entity_poly.type
_entity_poly.pdbx_seq_one_letter_code
_entity_poly.pdbx_strand_id
1 'polypeptide(L)'
;MSADAEAQKLVRQQQEAAALVTLSAHTAEVVRNRLEQDLLAEEVRQSIALRQLGWQRDPNGSTPSLGLDVLAKRTISTFIRDNQVGVAEAARLYRRETDGDSRPNKALSPDRLKHLLKEYPHLSTLLDIAENGITPVWVSDQPHSRRANKNHSSFNRHLQAALRSIRKGQDTGGYLVVDADILDQWQSVQCSPFGAVEKGDVDPSLEIRLIHDLSYPAGTSINDCLDKSCLPDVEYAYVTTLALRIEYLASMYPAHQVRILKGDVKG
;
A
#
# COMPACT_ATOMS: atom_id res chain seq x y z
N MET A 1 30.24 24.69 -6.62
CA MET A 1 29.23 25.39 -5.79
C MET A 1 29.97 26.08 -4.66
N SER A 2 29.75 27.38 -4.44
CA SER A 2 30.53 28.17 -3.47
C SER A 2 30.20 27.75 -2.03
N ALA A 3 31.19 27.70 -1.15
CA ALA A 3 31.04 27.39 0.28
C ALA A 3 29.99 28.29 0.99
N ASP A 4 29.77 29.51 0.48
CA ASP A 4 28.73 30.43 0.96
C ASP A 4 27.29 29.93 0.69
N ALA A 5 27.05 29.25 -0.44
CA ALA A 5 25.73 28.72 -0.77
C ALA A 5 25.37 27.53 0.13
N GLU A 6 26.37 26.75 0.55
CA GLU A 6 26.20 25.60 1.43
C GLU A 6 25.96 26.05 2.88
N ALA A 7 26.68 27.08 3.34
CA ALA A 7 26.45 27.71 4.64
C ALA A 7 25.05 28.36 4.73
N GLN A 8 24.61 29.06 3.67
CA GLN A 8 23.27 29.65 3.61
C GLN A 8 22.17 28.59 3.61
N LYS A 9 22.37 27.46 2.91
CA LYS A 9 21.45 26.32 2.93
C LYS A 9 21.36 25.69 4.32
N LEU A 10 22.48 25.57 5.03
CA LEU A 10 22.54 25.02 6.39
C LEU A 10 21.82 25.92 7.41
N VAL A 11 22.03 27.24 7.33
CA VAL A 11 21.35 28.22 8.19
C VAL A 11 19.84 28.21 7.96
N ARG A 12 19.41 28.14 6.70
CA ARG A 12 17.99 28.03 6.36
C ARG A 12 17.37 26.73 6.90
N GLN A 13 18.05 25.60 6.75
CA GLN A 13 17.60 24.32 7.32
C GLN A 13 17.57 24.32 8.86
N GLN A 14 18.46 25.05 9.53
CA GLN A 14 18.42 25.22 10.98
C GLN A 14 17.22 26.08 11.43
N GLN A 15 16.91 27.14 10.70
CA GLN A 15 15.74 27.99 10.96
C GLN A 15 14.42 27.26 10.70
N GLU A 16 14.33 26.49 9.61
CA GLU A 16 13.18 25.63 9.30
C GLU A 16 13.01 24.53 10.37
N ALA A 17 14.10 23.92 10.85
CA ALA A 17 14.06 22.94 11.93
C ALA A 17 13.65 23.54 13.28
N ALA A 18 14.07 24.77 13.59
CA ALA A 18 13.64 25.48 14.80
C ALA A 18 12.16 25.90 14.77
N ALA A 19 11.56 25.99 13.59
CA ALA A 19 10.13 26.26 13.40
C ALA A 19 9.26 24.98 13.46
N LEU A 20 9.84 23.79 13.49
CA LEU A 20 9.10 22.54 13.65
C LEU A 20 8.60 22.43 15.08
N VAL A 21 7.29 22.67 15.26
CA VAL A 21 6.60 22.41 16.53
C VAL A 21 6.68 20.91 16.82
N THR A 22 7.52 20.54 17.78
CA THR A 22 7.54 19.17 18.30
C THR A 22 6.29 18.96 19.13
N LEU A 23 5.40 18.08 18.68
CA LEU A 23 4.19 17.73 19.43
C LEU A 23 4.62 17.12 20.78
N SER A 24 3.97 17.57 21.87
CA SER A 24 4.12 16.90 23.16
C SER A 24 3.68 15.43 23.02
N ALA A 25 4.21 14.53 23.86
CA ALA A 25 3.81 13.13 23.85
C ALA A 25 2.29 12.96 23.98
N HIS A 26 1.66 13.76 24.83
CA HIS A 26 0.21 13.79 24.99
C HIS A 26 -0.51 14.24 23.72
N THR A 27 -0.07 15.32 23.08
CA THR A 27 -0.67 15.80 21.83
C THR A 27 -0.51 14.77 20.71
N ALA A 28 0.65 14.13 20.59
CA ALA A 28 0.89 13.08 19.61
C ALA A 28 -0.02 11.85 19.81
N GLU A 29 -0.24 11.45 21.07
CA GLU A 29 -1.18 10.39 21.43
C GLU A 29 -2.63 10.76 21.08
N VAL A 30 -3.06 11.97 21.43
CA VAL A 30 -4.42 12.45 21.08
C VAL A 30 -4.64 12.44 19.56
N VAL A 31 -3.65 12.94 18.79
CA VAL A 31 -3.71 12.91 17.33
C VAL A 31 -3.80 11.47 16.83
N ARG A 32 -2.90 10.57 17.25
CA ARG A 32 -2.92 9.16 16.83
C ARG A 32 -4.26 8.50 17.12
N ASN A 33 -4.78 8.63 18.35
CA ASN A 33 -6.04 8.03 18.74
C ASN A 33 -7.20 8.57 17.88
N ARG A 34 -7.18 9.85 17.52
CA ARG A 34 -8.19 10.42 16.62
C ARG A 34 -8.08 9.85 15.20
N LEU A 35 -6.86 9.72 14.67
CA LEU A 35 -6.62 9.13 13.35
C LEU A 35 -7.11 7.67 13.31
N GLU A 36 -6.80 6.88 14.34
CA GLU A 36 -7.25 5.49 14.46
C GLU A 36 -8.77 5.37 14.55
N GLN A 37 -9.43 6.27 15.30
CA GLN A 37 -10.89 6.33 15.37
C GLN A 37 -11.52 6.68 14.02
N ASP A 38 -10.96 7.67 13.30
CA ASP A 38 -11.45 8.06 11.97
C ASP A 38 -11.32 6.88 10.97
N LEU A 39 -10.20 6.16 11.01
CA LEU A 39 -9.96 4.96 10.18
C LEU A 39 -10.94 3.84 10.51
N LEU A 40 -11.10 3.51 11.80
CA LEU A 40 -12.05 2.48 12.24
C LEU A 40 -13.48 2.82 11.82
N ALA A 41 -13.88 4.08 11.94
CA ALA A 41 -15.20 4.52 11.51
C ALA A 41 -15.41 4.32 10.00
N GLU A 42 -14.37 4.52 9.20
CA GLU A 42 -14.43 4.26 7.76
C GLU A 42 -14.50 2.76 7.43
N GLU A 43 -13.68 1.94 8.09
CA GLU A 43 -13.74 0.48 7.95
C GLU A 43 -15.12 -0.08 8.33
N VAL A 44 -15.75 0.45 9.38
CA VAL A 44 -17.11 0.09 9.78
C VAL A 44 -18.12 0.48 8.70
N ARG A 45 -18.05 1.70 8.15
CA ARG A 45 -18.94 2.15 7.07
C ARG A 45 -18.79 1.28 5.82
N GLN A 46 -17.56 0.97 5.44
CA GLN A 46 -17.24 0.06 4.33
C GLN A 46 -17.83 -1.33 4.60
N SER A 47 -17.57 -1.91 5.77
CA SER A 47 -18.13 -3.21 6.15
C SER A 47 -19.67 -3.27 6.11
N ILE A 48 -20.35 -2.20 6.53
CA ILE A 48 -21.81 -2.10 6.42
C ILE A 48 -22.25 -2.06 4.94
N ALA A 49 -21.64 -1.21 4.13
CA ALA A 49 -21.99 -1.06 2.72
C ALA A 49 -21.78 -2.37 1.95
N LEU A 50 -20.67 -3.07 2.16
CA LEU A 50 -20.41 -4.36 1.51
C LEU A 50 -21.43 -5.43 1.93
N ARG A 51 -21.85 -5.45 3.20
CA ARG A 51 -22.91 -6.36 3.67
C ARG A 51 -24.27 -6.06 3.03
N GLN A 52 -24.58 -4.80 2.76
CA GLN A 52 -25.81 -4.42 2.04
C GLN A 52 -25.83 -4.93 0.59
N LEU A 53 -24.65 -5.09 -0.03
CA LEU A 53 -24.48 -5.74 -1.33
C LEU A 53 -24.51 -7.28 -1.25
N GLY A 54 -24.77 -7.85 -0.06
CA GLY A 54 -24.80 -9.29 0.17
C GLY A 54 -23.43 -9.92 0.38
N TRP A 55 -22.35 -9.14 0.51
CA TRP A 55 -21.03 -9.68 0.76
C TRP A 55 -20.88 -10.07 2.23
N GLN A 56 -20.40 -11.28 2.46
CA GLN A 56 -20.28 -11.85 3.80
C GLN A 56 -18.84 -12.24 4.04
N ARG A 57 -18.29 -11.88 5.19
CA ARG A 57 -17.01 -12.41 5.67
C ARG A 57 -17.26 -13.48 6.71
N ASP A 58 -16.33 -14.41 6.87
CA ASP A 58 -16.41 -15.38 7.95
C ASP A 58 -16.44 -14.63 9.30
N PRO A 59 -17.55 -14.70 10.07
CA PRO A 59 -17.67 -13.98 11.34
C PRO A 59 -16.72 -14.53 12.42
N ASN A 60 -16.20 -15.73 12.20
CA ASN A 60 -15.32 -16.43 13.09
C ASN A 60 -13.91 -16.45 12.49
N GLY A 61 -13.08 -15.49 12.87
CA GLY A 61 -11.63 -15.76 12.93
C GLY A 61 -11.27 -17.00 13.81
N SER A 62 -12.28 -17.61 14.44
CA SER A 62 -12.29 -18.73 15.38
C SER A 62 -11.86 -20.08 14.82
N THR A 63 -11.73 -20.22 13.50
CA THR A 63 -10.80 -21.20 12.95
C THR A 63 -9.62 -20.44 12.38
N PRO A 64 -8.40 -20.57 12.94
CA PRO A 64 -7.19 -20.34 12.17
C PRO A 64 -7.13 -21.46 11.11
N SER A 65 -8.09 -21.49 10.20
CA SER A 65 -7.97 -22.32 9.02
C SER A 65 -6.76 -21.76 8.31
N LEU A 66 -5.81 -22.62 7.96
CA LEU A 66 -4.59 -22.23 7.26
C LEU A 66 -4.89 -21.70 5.82
N GLY A 67 -6.13 -21.26 5.54
CA GLY A 67 -6.68 -20.95 4.24
C GLY A 67 -7.37 -19.59 4.15
N LEU A 68 -7.94 -19.34 2.97
CA LEU A 68 -8.56 -18.08 2.57
C LEU A 68 -9.93 -17.88 3.21
N ASP A 69 -10.43 -16.64 3.22
CA ASP A 69 -11.86 -16.38 3.47
C ASP A 69 -12.70 -16.91 2.31
N VAL A 70 -13.12 -18.18 2.40
CA VAL A 70 -13.91 -18.83 1.35
C VAL A 70 -15.30 -18.22 1.26
N LEU A 71 -15.88 -17.78 2.38
CA LEU A 71 -17.21 -17.15 2.40
C LEU A 71 -17.18 -15.79 1.68
N ALA A 72 -16.18 -14.96 2.00
CA ALA A 72 -15.97 -13.68 1.32
C ALA A 72 -15.70 -13.89 -0.17
N LYS A 73 -14.77 -14.80 -0.51
CA LYS A 73 -14.46 -15.15 -1.91
C LYS A 73 -15.71 -15.59 -2.67
N ARG A 74 -16.51 -16.49 -2.10
CA ARG A 74 -17.72 -17.01 -2.76
C ARG A 74 -18.77 -15.92 -2.94
N THR A 75 -19.10 -15.17 -1.88
CA THR A 75 -20.17 -14.16 -1.95
C THR A 75 -19.84 -13.03 -2.90
N ILE A 76 -18.58 -12.56 -2.91
CA ILE A 76 -18.17 -11.54 -3.87
C ILE A 76 -18.15 -12.07 -5.31
N SER A 77 -17.67 -13.29 -5.54
CA SER A 77 -17.63 -13.87 -6.88
C SER A 77 -19.04 -14.07 -7.43
N THR A 78 -19.98 -14.50 -6.59
CA THR A 78 -21.39 -14.59 -6.96
C THR A 78 -21.97 -13.22 -7.30
N PHE A 79 -21.73 -12.20 -6.46
CA PHE A 79 -22.18 -10.84 -6.75
C PHE A 79 -21.63 -10.33 -8.10
N ILE A 80 -20.34 -10.54 -8.37
CA ILE A 80 -19.69 -10.12 -9.61
C ILE A 80 -20.30 -10.83 -10.83
N ARG A 81 -20.55 -12.15 -10.74
CA ARG A 81 -21.18 -12.93 -11.82
C ARG A 81 -22.61 -12.49 -12.07
N ASP A 82 -23.43 -12.45 -11.02
CA ASP A 82 -24.87 -12.21 -11.15
C ASP A 82 -25.17 -10.80 -11.67
N ASN A 83 -24.32 -9.82 -11.35
CA ASN A 83 -24.49 -8.43 -11.75
C ASN A 83 -23.56 -7.99 -12.89
N GLN A 84 -22.77 -8.91 -13.46
CA GLN A 84 -21.83 -8.62 -14.56
C GLN A 84 -20.86 -7.46 -14.26
N VAL A 85 -20.41 -7.35 -13.01
CA VAL A 85 -19.58 -6.24 -12.53
C VAL A 85 -18.17 -6.30 -13.14
N GLY A 86 -17.72 -5.20 -13.74
CA GLY A 86 -16.35 -5.09 -14.26
C GLY A 86 -15.30 -4.98 -13.16
N VAL A 87 -14.02 -5.28 -13.45
CA VAL A 87 -12.95 -5.24 -12.44
C VAL A 87 -12.79 -3.87 -11.78
N ALA A 88 -12.89 -2.80 -12.56
CA ALA A 88 -12.79 -1.43 -12.05
C ALA A 88 -13.95 -1.12 -11.10
N GLU A 89 -15.18 -1.42 -11.50
CA GLU A 89 -16.37 -1.23 -10.67
C GLU A 89 -16.33 -2.08 -9.39
N ALA A 90 -15.89 -3.34 -9.48
CA ALA A 90 -15.72 -4.20 -8.32
C ALA A 90 -14.71 -3.61 -7.33
N ALA A 91 -13.59 -3.05 -7.83
CA ALA A 91 -12.62 -2.35 -6.99
C ALA A 91 -13.19 -1.09 -6.34
N ARG A 92 -13.98 -0.28 -7.08
CA ARG A 92 -14.68 0.91 -6.57
C ARG A 92 -15.65 0.56 -5.45
N LEU A 93 -16.49 -0.45 -5.66
CA LEU A 93 -17.42 -0.96 -4.66
C LEU A 93 -16.67 -1.46 -3.43
N TYR A 94 -15.62 -2.27 -3.64
CA TYR A 94 -14.80 -2.80 -2.55
C TYR A 94 -14.16 -1.68 -1.73
N ARG A 95 -13.69 -0.59 -2.37
CA ARG A 95 -13.06 0.57 -1.73
C ARG A 95 -14.04 1.63 -1.24
N ARG A 96 -15.35 1.42 -1.43
CA ARG A 96 -16.41 2.38 -1.10
C ARG A 96 -16.17 3.74 -1.77
N GLU A 97 -15.85 3.73 -3.06
CA GLU A 97 -15.89 4.94 -3.87
C GLU A 97 -17.35 5.34 -4.09
N THR A 98 -17.68 6.60 -3.82
CA THR A 98 -19.05 7.15 -3.90
C THR A 98 -18.99 8.54 -4.53
N ASP A 99 -20.13 9.08 -4.96
CA ASP A 99 -20.19 10.43 -5.52
C ASP A 99 -19.73 11.51 -4.54
N GLY A 100 -19.90 11.28 -3.22
CA GLY A 100 -19.45 12.20 -2.18
C GLY A 100 -17.98 12.03 -1.77
N ASP A 101 -17.37 10.89 -2.11
CA ASP A 101 -15.96 10.61 -1.87
C ASP A 101 -15.50 9.53 -2.87
N SER A 102 -14.89 9.98 -3.97
CA SER A 102 -14.40 9.12 -5.05
C SER A 102 -13.00 8.56 -4.80
N ARG A 103 -12.37 8.89 -3.67
CA ARG A 103 -10.97 8.53 -3.43
C ARG A 103 -10.80 7.01 -3.33
N PRO A 104 -9.83 6.39 -3.99
CA PRO A 104 -9.64 4.94 -3.93
C PRO A 104 -9.06 4.47 -2.60
N ASN A 105 -8.31 5.33 -1.89
CA ASN A 105 -7.78 5.02 -0.57
C ASN A 105 -8.29 6.04 0.45
N LYS A 106 -9.28 5.63 1.25
CA LYS A 106 -9.92 6.51 2.24
C LYS A 106 -8.99 6.92 3.38
N ALA A 107 -7.93 6.15 3.63
CA ALA A 107 -6.92 6.46 4.64
C ALA A 107 -6.00 7.61 4.21
N LEU A 108 -5.82 7.85 2.91
CA LEU A 108 -5.01 8.96 2.40
C LEU A 108 -5.85 10.24 2.37
N SER A 109 -5.54 11.17 3.27
CA SER A 109 -6.20 12.49 3.33
C SER A 109 -5.36 13.54 2.58
N PRO A 110 -5.86 14.08 1.45
CA PRO A 110 -5.17 15.14 0.72
C PRO A 110 -4.85 16.35 1.61
N ASP A 111 -5.81 16.78 2.43
CA ASP A 111 -5.60 17.89 3.37
C ASP A 111 -4.45 17.62 4.34
N ARG A 112 -4.40 16.43 4.95
CA ARG A 112 -3.31 16.08 5.87
C ARG A 112 -1.97 16.03 5.14
N LEU A 113 -1.92 15.41 3.95
CA LEU A 113 -0.70 15.37 3.12
C LEU A 113 -0.21 16.78 2.79
N LYS A 114 -1.11 17.68 2.37
CA LYS A 114 -0.79 19.07 2.04
C LYS A 114 -0.15 19.83 3.20
N HIS A 115 -0.60 19.59 4.43
CA HIS A 115 -0.05 20.23 5.61
C HIS A 115 1.27 19.57 6.05
N LEU A 116 1.32 18.24 6.11
CA LEU A 116 2.46 17.49 6.64
C LEU A 116 3.67 17.48 5.68
N LEU A 117 3.40 17.52 4.38
CA LEU A 117 4.40 17.35 3.33
C LEU A 117 4.52 18.61 2.46
N LYS A 118 4.21 19.79 3.02
CA LYS A 118 4.20 21.09 2.30
C LYS A 118 5.45 21.36 1.45
N GLU A 119 6.61 20.92 1.94
CA GLU A 119 7.91 21.13 1.29
C GLU A 119 8.44 19.88 0.58
N TYR A 120 7.66 18.81 0.54
CA TYR A 120 8.06 17.58 -0.14
C TYR A 120 7.99 17.78 -1.67
N PRO A 121 9.07 17.52 -2.41
CA PRO A 121 9.14 17.80 -3.86
C PRO A 121 8.02 17.14 -4.68
N HIS A 122 7.56 15.95 -4.28
CA HIS A 122 6.50 15.21 -4.98
C HIS A 122 5.13 15.32 -4.29
N LEU A 123 4.88 16.41 -3.53
CA LEU A 123 3.60 16.62 -2.87
C LEU A 123 2.43 16.53 -3.85
N SER A 124 2.53 17.17 -5.02
CA SER A 124 1.48 17.13 -6.04
C SER A 124 1.15 15.70 -6.46
N THR A 125 2.17 14.86 -6.68
CA THR A 125 2.01 13.44 -7.02
C THR A 125 1.32 12.68 -5.89
N LEU A 126 1.68 12.93 -4.62
CA LEU A 126 1.02 12.26 -3.49
C LEU A 126 -0.44 12.70 -3.30
N LEU A 127 -0.75 13.97 -3.57
CA LEU A 127 -2.12 14.47 -3.56
C LEU A 127 -2.95 13.83 -4.67
N ASP A 128 -2.41 13.77 -5.89
CA ASP A 128 -3.06 13.10 -7.02
C ASP A 128 -3.30 11.61 -6.72
N ILE A 129 -2.33 10.89 -6.16
CA ILE A 129 -2.50 9.49 -5.73
C ILE A 129 -3.59 9.36 -4.65
N ALA A 130 -3.67 10.29 -3.71
CA ALA A 130 -4.69 10.27 -2.66
C ALA A 130 -6.10 10.54 -3.22
N GLU A 131 -6.20 11.39 -4.24
CA GLU A 131 -7.47 11.80 -4.86
C GLU A 131 -7.96 10.78 -5.89
N ASN A 132 -7.06 10.34 -6.78
CA ASN A 132 -7.38 9.62 -8.00
C ASN A 132 -6.79 8.20 -8.03
N GLY A 133 -5.88 7.87 -7.11
CA GLY A 133 -5.14 6.62 -7.11
C GLY A 133 -3.94 6.64 -8.05
N ILE A 134 -3.36 5.45 -8.27
CA ILE A 134 -2.22 5.32 -9.17
C ILE A 134 -2.74 5.11 -10.59
N THR A 135 -2.40 6.03 -11.49
CA THR A 135 -2.71 5.94 -12.92
C THR A 135 -1.42 5.69 -13.71
N PRO A 136 -1.06 4.42 -13.96
CA PRO A 136 0.14 4.09 -14.72
C PRO A 136 -0.03 4.43 -16.19
N VAL A 137 1.08 4.83 -16.82
CA VAL A 137 1.19 4.96 -18.29
C VAL A 137 1.85 3.70 -18.82
N TRP A 138 1.30 3.14 -19.89
CA TRP A 138 1.80 1.91 -20.50
C TRP A 138 2.46 2.22 -21.84
N VAL A 139 3.64 1.62 -22.11
CA VAL A 139 4.35 1.81 -23.39
C VAL A 139 3.67 1.10 -24.56
N SER A 140 2.72 0.22 -24.28
CA SER A 140 1.93 -0.55 -25.24
C SER A 140 0.57 -0.86 -24.63
N ASP A 141 -0.47 -0.89 -25.48
CA ASP A 141 -1.81 -1.34 -25.08
C ASP A 141 -1.86 -2.82 -24.64
N GLN A 142 -0.77 -3.60 -24.80
CA GLN A 142 -0.70 -4.99 -24.33
C GLN A 142 0.69 -5.42 -23.86
N PRO A 143 0.72 -6.18 -22.75
CA PRO A 143 0.64 -7.63 -22.84
C PRO A 143 -0.34 -8.19 -21.81
N HIS A 144 -1.51 -8.61 -22.27
CA HIS A 144 -2.41 -9.39 -21.43
C HIS A 144 -1.99 -10.87 -21.47
N SER A 145 -0.93 -11.23 -20.73
CA SER A 145 -0.82 -12.63 -20.32
C SER A 145 -1.95 -12.92 -19.32
N ARG A 146 -3.11 -13.30 -19.85
CA ARG A 146 -4.28 -13.79 -19.09
C ARG A 146 -4.14 -15.23 -18.66
N ARG A 147 -3.12 -15.95 -19.17
CA ARG A 147 -2.86 -17.30 -18.69
C ARG A 147 -2.42 -17.19 -17.25
N ALA A 148 -3.16 -17.88 -16.38
CA ALA A 148 -2.74 -18.12 -15.01
C ALA A 148 -1.34 -18.74 -15.05
N ASN A 149 -0.34 -17.93 -14.74
CA ASN A 149 1.03 -18.38 -14.67
C ASN A 149 1.16 -19.27 -13.44
N LYS A 150 1.94 -20.35 -13.55
CA LYS A 150 2.26 -21.15 -12.38
C LYS A 150 3.00 -20.27 -11.38
N ASN A 151 2.57 -20.29 -10.12
CA ASN A 151 3.32 -19.65 -9.04
C ASN A 151 4.74 -20.24 -8.97
N HIS A 152 5.68 -19.42 -8.50
CA HIS A 152 7.06 -19.85 -8.29
C HIS A 152 7.12 -21.04 -7.32
N SER A 153 8.14 -21.87 -7.45
CA SER A 153 8.32 -23.06 -6.59
C SER A 153 8.40 -22.69 -5.10
N SER A 154 8.89 -21.49 -4.77
CA SER A 154 8.94 -20.97 -3.40
C SER A 154 7.55 -20.75 -2.80
N PHE A 155 6.57 -20.27 -3.58
CA PHE A 155 5.19 -20.15 -3.11
C PHE A 155 4.62 -21.52 -2.73
N ASN A 156 4.82 -22.53 -3.58
CA ASN A 156 4.31 -23.88 -3.32
C ASN A 156 5.02 -24.54 -2.13
N ARG A 157 6.33 -24.28 -1.96
CA ARG A 157 7.10 -24.74 -0.79
C ARG A 157 6.54 -24.21 0.52
N HIS A 158 6.09 -22.95 0.55
CA HIS A 158 5.56 -22.29 1.74
C HIS A 158 4.04 -22.04 1.63
N LEU A 159 3.30 -22.93 0.96
CA LEU A 159 1.90 -22.71 0.59
C LEU A 159 1.03 -22.25 1.76
N GLN A 160 1.15 -22.89 2.93
CA GLN A 160 0.32 -22.56 4.09
C GLN A 160 0.61 -21.16 4.63
N ALA A 161 1.89 -20.77 4.73
CA ALA A 161 2.27 -19.42 5.15
C ALA A 161 1.85 -18.37 4.11
N ALA A 162 1.94 -18.71 2.82
CA ALA A 162 1.49 -17.85 1.74
C ALA A 162 -0.03 -17.64 1.75
N LEU A 163 -0.82 -18.69 1.94
CA LEU A 163 -2.28 -18.58 2.07
C LEU A 163 -2.69 -17.73 3.29
N ARG A 164 -2.00 -17.87 4.42
CA ARG A 164 -2.21 -16.98 5.58
C ARG A 164 -1.87 -15.52 5.29
N SER A 165 -0.81 -15.28 4.51
CA SER A 165 -0.46 -13.92 4.06
C SER A 165 -1.56 -13.33 3.17
N ILE A 166 -2.12 -14.11 2.25
CA ILE A 166 -3.25 -13.70 1.41
C ILE A 166 -4.49 -13.45 2.28
N ARG A 167 -4.81 -14.35 3.22
CA ARG A 167 -5.93 -14.19 4.16
C ARG A 167 -5.81 -12.88 4.96
N LYS A 168 -4.63 -12.58 5.48
CA LYS A 168 -4.36 -11.30 6.16
C LYS A 168 -4.59 -10.11 5.24
N GLY A 169 -4.23 -10.22 3.97
CA GLY A 169 -4.57 -9.22 2.95
C GLY A 169 -6.06 -9.07 2.72
N GLN A 170 -6.85 -10.17 2.70
CA GLN A 170 -8.31 -10.09 2.65
C GLN A 170 -8.89 -9.39 3.89
N ASP A 171 -8.39 -9.74 5.07
CA ASP A 171 -8.85 -9.20 6.34
C ASP A 171 -8.65 -7.68 6.42
N THR A 172 -7.46 -7.23 6.04
CA THR A 172 -7.08 -5.81 6.02
C THR A 172 -7.64 -5.03 4.82
N GLY A 173 -8.38 -5.69 3.92
CA GLY A 173 -8.91 -5.05 2.71
C GLY A 173 -7.84 -4.74 1.65
N GLY A 174 -6.61 -5.24 1.82
CA GLY A 174 -5.53 -5.11 0.85
C GLY A 174 -5.69 -6.03 -0.37
N TYR A 175 -6.37 -7.16 -0.23
CA TYR A 175 -6.61 -8.11 -1.33
C TYR A 175 -8.10 -8.41 -1.55
N LEU A 176 -8.50 -8.29 -2.82
CA LEU A 176 -9.72 -8.86 -3.34
C LEU A 176 -9.44 -10.28 -3.84
N VAL A 177 -10.08 -11.28 -3.23
CA VAL A 177 -9.93 -12.68 -3.66
C VAL A 177 -11.25 -13.14 -4.24
N VAL A 178 -11.21 -13.60 -5.48
CA VAL A 178 -12.35 -14.07 -6.26
C VAL A 178 -12.10 -15.49 -6.78
N ASP A 179 -13.15 -16.15 -7.25
CA ASP A 179 -13.03 -17.41 -7.96
C ASP A 179 -12.35 -17.21 -9.32
N ALA A 180 -11.63 -18.22 -9.79
CA ALA A 180 -10.76 -18.10 -10.96
C ALA A 180 -11.55 -17.91 -12.28
N ASP A 181 -12.80 -18.36 -12.34
CA ASP A 181 -13.73 -18.20 -13.47
C ASP A 181 -14.10 -16.73 -13.71
N ILE A 182 -13.98 -15.85 -12.70
CA ILE A 182 -14.18 -14.41 -12.87
C ILE A 182 -13.21 -13.82 -13.90
N LEU A 183 -12.05 -14.45 -14.13
CA LEU A 183 -11.10 -14.02 -15.13
C LEU A 183 -11.67 -14.06 -16.56
N ASP A 184 -12.65 -14.93 -16.84
CA ASP A 184 -13.32 -14.99 -18.14
C ASP A 184 -14.18 -13.74 -18.39
N GLN A 185 -14.70 -13.14 -17.32
CA GLN A 185 -15.45 -11.87 -17.35
C GLN A 185 -14.51 -10.66 -17.35
N TRP A 186 -13.42 -10.70 -16.59
CA TRP A 186 -12.48 -9.57 -16.44
C TRP A 186 -11.36 -9.59 -17.48
N GLN A 187 -11.71 -9.23 -18.72
CA GLN A 187 -10.80 -9.31 -19.86
C GLN A 187 -9.56 -8.41 -19.77
N SER A 188 -9.60 -7.36 -18.94
CA SER A 188 -8.51 -6.39 -18.74
C SER A 188 -7.53 -6.76 -17.61
N VAL A 189 -7.61 -7.97 -17.07
CA VAL A 189 -6.72 -8.44 -15.98
C VAL A 189 -5.48 -9.12 -16.55
N GLN A 190 -4.31 -8.78 -16.01
CA GLN A 190 -3.05 -9.45 -16.25
C GLN A 190 -2.67 -10.32 -15.05
N CYS A 191 -2.24 -11.56 -15.31
CA CYS A 191 -1.87 -12.50 -14.27
C CYS A 191 -0.35 -12.56 -14.09
N SER A 192 0.12 -12.30 -12.86
CA SER A 192 1.53 -12.45 -12.47
C SER A 192 1.65 -13.53 -11.39
N PRO A 193 2.76 -14.30 -11.36
CA PRO A 193 2.92 -15.37 -10.39
C PRO A 193 3.19 -14.80 -8.99
N PHE A 194 2.81 -15.57 -7.96
CA PHE A 194 3.29 -15.36 -6.61
C PHE A 194 4.60 -16.12 -6.35
N GLY A 195 5.46 -15.50 -5.55
CA GLY A 195 6.59 -16.13 -4.89
C GLY A 195 6.50 -15.97 -3.37
N ALA A 196 7.36 -16.68 -2.65
CA ALA A 196 7.55 -16.50 -1.21
C ALA A 196 9.04 -16.34 -0.90
N VAL A 197 9.35 -15.46 0.04
CA VAL A 197 10.70 -15.26 0.59
C VAL A 197 10.67 -15.43 2.10
N GLU A 198 11.63 -16.17 2.64
CA GLU A 198 11.78 -16.41 4.06
C GLU A 198 12.17 -15.12 4.80
N LYS A 199 11.59 -14.90 5.98
CA LYS A 199 12.03 -13.84 6.89
C LYS A 199 13.22 -14.35 7.70
N GLY A 200 14.20 -13.48 7.96
CA GLY A 200 15.44 -13.89 8.64
C GLY A 200 15.27 -14.20 10.13
N ASP A 201 14.16 -13.76 10.74
CA ASP A 201 13.90 -13.77 12.18
C ASP A 201 12.69 -14.62 12.58
N VAL A 202 11.99 -15.24 11.63
CA VAL A 202 10.77 -16.02 11.87
C VAL A 202 10.83 -17.33 11.07
N ASP A 203 10.35 -18.42 11.66
CA ASP A 203 10.21 -19.70 10.95
C ASP A 203 9.33 -19.51 9.68
N PRO A 204 9.83 -19.87 8.48
CA PRO A 204 9.08 -19.81 7.22
C PRO A 204 7.79 -20.63 7.21
N SER A 205 7.67 -21.61 8.11
CA SER A 205 6.42 -22.37 8.32
C SER A 205 5.33 -21.51 8.94
N LEU A 206 5.69 -20.44 9.66
CA LEU A 206 4.82 -19.50 10.35
C LEU A 206 4.59 -18.22 9.53
N GLU A 207 5.65 -17.60 9.03
CA GLU A 207 5.55 -16.36 8.27
C GLU A 207 6.57 -16.31 7.12
N ILE A 208 6.10 -15.84 5.97
CA ILE A 208 6.93 -15.52 4.81
C ILE A 208 6.57 -14.12 4.30
N ARG A 209 7.44 -13.55 3.47
CA ARG A 209 7.09 -12.40 2.62
C ARG A 209 6.50 -12.92 1.32
N LEU A 210 5.20 -12.72 1.13
CA LEU A 210 4.53 -13.00 -0.13
C LEU A 210 4.96 -11.96 -1.15
N ILE A 211 5.44 -12.41 -2.30
CA ILE A 211 5.89 -11.53 -3.39
C ILE A 211 4.94 -11.71 -4.56
N HIS A 212 4.38 -10.60 -5.04
CA HIS A 212 3.71 -10.53 -6.33
C HIS A 212 4.74 -10.15 -7.39
N ASP A 213 5.11 -11.11 -8.26
CA ASP A 213 6.20 -10.91 -9.20
C ASP A 213 5.74 -10.19 -10.46
N LEU A 214 5.72 -8.86 -10.38
CA LEU A 214 5.33 -7.97 -11.47
C LEU A 214 6.35 -7.90 -12.62
N SER A 215 7.48 -8.59 -12.51
CA SER A 215 8.55 -8.62 -13.54
C SER A 215 8.51 -9.90 -14.39
N TYR A 216 7.52 -10.78 -14.18
CA TYR A 216 7.36 -12.01 -14.92
C TYR A 216 6.04 -12.04 -15.72
N PRO A 217 6.02 -12.65 -16.93
CA PRO A 217 7.18 -13.13 -17.69
C PRO A 217 7.93 -11.98 -18.36
N ALA A 218 9.26 -12.10 -18.43
CA ALA A 218 10.13 -11.09 -19.02
C ALA A 218 9.73 -10.74 -20.46
N GLY A 219 9.77 -9.45 -20.79
CA GLY A 219 9.36 -8.88 -22.08
C GLY A 219 7.86 -8.57 -22.17
N THR A 220 7.04 -9.14 -21.29
CA THR A 220 5.57 -8.96 -21.29
C THR A 220 5.00 -8.82 -19.86
N SER A 221 5.84 -8.46 -18.89
CA SER A 221 5.43 -8.26 -17.51
C SER A 221 4.84 -6.87 -17.30
N ILE A 222 4.15 -6.65 -16.17
CA ILE A 222 3.65 -5.32 -15.80
C ILE A 222 4.81 -4.31 -15.77
N ASN A 223 5.95 -4.69 -15.20
CA ASN A 223 7.12 -3.82 -15.08
C ASN A 223 7.81 -3.54 -16.42
N ASP A 224 7.76 -4.47 -17.37
CA ASP A 224 8.30 -4.24 -18.72
C ASP A 224 7.43 -3.25 -19.52
N CYS A 225 6.15 -3.18 -19.18
CA CYS A 225 5.16 -2.43 -19.97
C CYS A 225 4.82 -1.08 -19.36
N LEU A 226 5.23 -0.85 -18.11
CA LEU A 226 5.15 0.45 -17.46
C LEU A 226 6.12 1.42 -18.13
N ASP A 227 5.60 2.55 -18.60
CA ASP A 227 6.42 3.67 -19.02
C ASP A 227 7.10 4.29 -17.81
N LYS A 228 8.39 3.98 -17.64
CA LYS A 228 9.18 4.46 -16.50
C LYS A 228 9.33 5.98 -16.48
N SER A 229 9.09 6.67 -17.61
CA SER A 229 9.11 8.13 -17.66
C SER A 229 7.93 8.78 -16.91
N CYS A 230 6.86 8.02 -16.62
CA CYS A 230 5.74 8.52 -15.83
C CYS A 230 5.99 8.47 -14.31
N LEU A 231 7.09 7.86 -13.87
CA LEU A 231 7.42 7.74 -12.45
C LEU A 231 8.16 8.99 -11.96
N PRO A 232 7.87 9.47 -10.74
CA PRO A 232 8.64 10.56 -10.17
C PRO A 232 10.09 10.13 -9.93
N ASP A 233 11.03 11.03 -10.21
CA ASP A 233 12.43 10.83 -9.85
C ASP A 233 12.58 10.81 -8.34
N VAL A 234 12.86 9.64 -7.77
CA VAL A 234 13.13 9.50 -6.33
C VAL A 234 14.63 9.59 -6.10
N GLU A 235 15.06 10.70 -5.51
CA GLU A 235 16.44 10.83 -5.02
C GLU A 235 16.60 10.07 -3.70
N TYR A 236 17.46 9.05 -3.72
CA TYR A 236 17.87 8.36 -2.50
C TYR A 236 19.09 9.06 -1.90
N ALA A 237 18.94 9.58 -0.69
CA ALA A 237 20.10 10.01 0.09
C ALA A 237 20.94 8.79 0.50
N TYR A 238 22.26 8.90 0.38
CA TYR A 238 23.16 7.86 0.86
C TYR A 238 22.95 7.63 2.37
N VAL A 239 23.11 6.37 2.80
CA VAL A 239 22.98 6.00 4.22
C VAL A 239 23.91 6.81 5.11
N THR A 240 25.09 7.18 4.59
CA THR A 240 26.07 8.03 5.25
C THR A 240 25.54 9.46 5.45
N THR A 241 24.87 10.04 4.46
CA THR A 241 24.22 11.36 4.58
C THR A 241 23.13 11.35 5.65
N LEU A 242 22.32 10.29 5.69
CA LEU A 242 21.29 10.13 6.72
C LEU A 242 21.90 9.96 8.12
N ALA A 243 22.95 9.13 8.24
CA ALA A 243 23.65 8.91 9.50
C ALA A 243 24.30 10.21 10.03
N LEU A 244 25.02 10.94 9.17
CA LEU A 244 25.61 12.24 9.52
C LEU A 244 24.54 13.25 9.96
N ARG A 245 23.38 13.25 9.30
CA ARG A 245 22.27 14.12 9.70
C ARG A 245 21.73 13.74 11.09
N ILE A 246 21.61 12.44 11.39
CA ILE A 246 21.18 11.96 12.70
C ILE A 246 22.19 12.38 13.78
N GLU A 247 23.49 12.14 13.56
CA GLU A 247 24.57 12.52 14.49
C GLU A 247 24.61 14.03 14.73
N TYR A 248 24.47 14.82 13.66
CA TYR A 248 24.40 16.27 13.74
C TYR A 248 23.20 16.73 14.57
N LEU A 249 22.00 16.19 14.33
CA LEU A 249 20.80 16.54 15.08
C LEU A 249 20.90 16.14 16.55
N ALA A 250 21.46 14.96 16.84
CA ALA A 250 21.68 14.49 18.20
C ALA A 250 22.66 15.40 18.96
N SER A 251 23.71 15.88 18.28
CA SER A 251 24.71 16.78 18.86
C SER A 251 24.15 18.18 19.13
N MET A 252 23.36 18.72 18.19
CA MET A 252 22.80 20.07 18.30
C MET A 252 21.61 20.16 19.27
N TYR A 253 20.87 19.06 19.45
CA TYR A 253 19.67 19.02 20.29
C TYR A 253 19.73 17.87 21.30
N PRO A 254 20.68 17.87 22.26
CA PRO A 254 20.94 16.74 23.14
C PRO A 254 19.79 16.42 24.10
N ALA A 255 18.91 17.38 24.38
CA ALA A 255 17.71 17.19 25.20
C ALA A 255 16.48 16.68 24.40
N HIS A 256 16.61 16.51 23.07
CA HIS A 256 15.51 16.13 22.20
C HIS A 256 15.71 14.73 21.64
N GLN A 257 14.62 13.99 21.49
CA GLN A 257 14.66 12.68 20.85
C GLN A 257 14.65 12.86 19.32
N VAL A 258 15.77 12.53 18.67
CA VAL A 258 15.84 12.47 17.21
C VAL A 258 15.07 11.24 16.74
N ARG A 259 14.05 11.44 15.90
CA ARG A 259 13.26 10.37 15.28
C ARG A 259 13.43 10.43 13.77
N ILE A 260 13.58 9.27 13.14
CA ILE A 260 13.53 9.15 11.68
C ILE A 260 12.17 8.60 11.28
N LEU A 261 11.56 9.20 10.25
CA LEU A 261 10.40 8.63 9.61
C LEU A 261 10.89 7.46 8.74
N LYS A 262 10.85 6.26 9.30
CA LYS A 262 11.15 5.04 8.54
C LYS A 262 9.94 4.76 7.65
N GLY A 263 10.14 4.63 6.33
CA GLY A 263 9.10 4.14 5.45
C GLY A 263 8.60 2.76 5.91
N ASP A 264 7.32 2.48 5.75
CA ASP A 264 6.75 1.18 6.09
C ASP A 264 7.20 0.15 5.06
N VAL A 265 8.38 -0.42 5.31
CA VAL A 265 8.77 -1.71 4.75
C VAL A 265 8.78 -2.64 5.94
N LYS A 266 7.68 -3.36 6.15
CA LYS A 266 7.67 -4.47 7.11
C LYS A 266 8.81 -5.42 6.75
N GLY A 267 9.84 -5.41 7.59
CA GLY A 267 10.84 -6.47 7.66
C GLY A 267 10.15 -7.81 7.92
#